data_AF-A0A496RBD4-F1
#
_entry.id   AF-A0A496RBD4-F1
#
_cell.length_a   1.000
_cell.length_b   1.000
_cell.length_c   1.000
_cell.angle_alpha   90.00
_cell.angle_beta   90.00
_cell.angle_gamma   90.00
#
_symmetry.space_group_name_H-M   'P 1'
#
loop_
_entity.id
_entity.type
_entity.pdbx_description
1 polymer ?
#
loop_
_entity_poly.entity_id
_entity_poly.type
_entity_poly.pdbx_seq_one_letter_code
_entity_poly.pdbx_strand_id
1 'polypeptide(L)' 'MNDRLGHQSGDKVLRDLVVTIKSDLRNSDIICRYGGEEFAVLLPSINEEAAFEIAGRIRMKGG' A
#
# COMPACT_ATOMS: atom_id res chain seq x y z
N MET A 1 0.58 30.22 2.78
CA MET A 1 1.86 29.99 2.06
C MET A 1 2.57 28.87 2.81
N ASN A 2 2.36 27.59 2.52
CA ASN A 2 3.15 26.87 1.50
C ASN A 2 2.53 25.48 1.17
N ASP A 3 1.28 25.40 0.72
CA ASP A 3 0.60 24.11 0.47
C ASP A 3 1.03 23.38 -0.83
N ARG A 4 1.87 24.01 -1.67
CA ARG A 4 2.23 23.48 -3.00
C ARG A 4 3.48 22.60 -3.03
N LEU A 5 4.22 22.46 -1.93
CA LEU A 5 5.46 21.67 -1.86
C LEU A 5 5.34 20.38 -1.03
N GLY A 6 4.29 20.22 -0.21
CA GLY A 6 4.11 19.05 0.66
C GLY A 6 3.46 17.82 0.00
N HIS A 7 2.56 18.02 -0.97
CA HIS A 7 1.78 16.92 -1.56
C HIS A 7 2.54 16.06 -2.57
N GLN A 8 3.51 16.62 -3.31
CA GLN A 8 4.25 15.85 -4.32
C GLN A 8 5.26 14.86 -3.70
N SER A 9 5.78 15.16 -2.51
CA SER A 9 6.68 14.25 -1.79
C SER A 9 5.91 13.08 -1.15
N GLY A 10 4.72 13.34 -0.60
CA GLY A 10 3.83 12.29 -0.10
C GLY A 10 3.40 11.33 -1.22
N ASP A 11 3.00 11.85 -2.39
CA ASP A 11 2.56 11.01 -3.51
C ASP A 11 3.68 10.12 -4.06
N LYS A 12 4.95 10.53 -3.93
CA LYS A 12 6.12 9.73 -4.33
C LYS A 12 6.38 8.56 -3.37
N VAL A 13 6.40 8.83 -2.06
CA VAL A 13 6.53 7.79 -1.02
C VAL A 13 5.37 6.79 -1.11
N LEU A 14 4.15 7.27 -1.36
CA LEU A 14 2.97 6.42 -1.53
C LEU A 14 3.06 5.57 -2.81
N ARG A 15 3.56 6.12 -3.93
CA ARG A 15 3.81 5.33 -5.15
C ARG A 15 4.89 4.29 -4.95
N ASP A 16 5.99 4.64 -4.31
CA ASP A 16 7.10 3.73 -4.06
C ASP A 16 6.66 2.59 -3.13
N LEU A 17 5.83 2.90 -2.13
CA LEU A 17 5.17 1.90 -1.28
C LEU A 17 4.27 0.98 -2.12
N VAL A 18 3.41 1.51 -2.99
CA VAL A 18 2.54 0.73 -3.88
C VAL A 18 3.33 -0.18 -4.83
N VAL A 19 4.44 0.32 -5.40
CA VAL A 19 5.33 -0.50 -6.25
C VAL A 19 5.98 -1.61 -5.45
N THR A 20 6.45 -1.30 -4.24
CA THR A 20 7.10 -2.27 -3.34
C THR A 20 6.14 -3.38 -2.96
N ILE A 21 4.92 -3.05 -2.54
CA ILE A 21 3.93 -4.04 -2.11
C ILE A 21 3.29 -4.77 -3.30
N LYS A 22 3.20 -4.18 -4.49
CA LYS A 22 2.75 -4.88 -5.70
C LYS A 22 3.58 -6.12 -6.02
N SER A 23 4.84 -6.17 -5.61
CA SER A 23 5.68 -7.36 -5.80
C SER A 23 5.27 -8.55 -4.91
N ASP A 24 4.56 -8.28 -3.80
CA ASP A 24 4.05 -9.30 -2.87
C ASP A 24 2.58 -9.65 -3.14
N LEU A 25 1.89 -8.90 -4.01
CA LEU A 25 0.49 -9.10 -4.36
C LEU A 25 0.36 -9.99 -5.60
N ARG A 26 -0.68 -10.83 -5.60
CA ARG A 26 -1.07 -11.66 -6.74
C ARG A 26 -1.89 -10.83 -7.74
N ASN A 27 -2.06 -11.34 -8.95
CA ASN A 27 -2.94 -10.70 -9.95
C ASN A 27 -4.41 -10.59 -9.50
N SER A 28 -4.87 -11.47 -8.61
CA SER A 28 -6.21 -11.42 -8.02
C SER A 28 -6.35 -10.33 -6.96
N ASP A 29 -5.25 -9.86 -6.39
CA ASP A 29 -5.24 -8.94 -5.27
C ASP A 29 -5.40 -7.52 -5.79
N ILE A 30 -6.19 -6.72 -5.09
CA ILE A 30 -6.54 -5.37 -5.51
C ILE A 30 -6.00 -4.41 -4.49
N ILE A 31 -5.22 -3.43 -4.94
CA ILE A 31 -4.83 -2.29 -4.13
C ILE A 31 -5.50 -1.03 -4.65
N CYS A 32 -6.12 -0.27 -3.75
CA CYS A 32 -6.75 1.00 -4.06
C CYS A 32 -6.36 2.08 -3.05
N ARG A 33 -6.38 3.33 -3.50
CA ARG A 33 -6.25 4.51 -2.64
C ARG A 33 -7.64 4.87 -2.13
N TYR A 34 -7.84 4.75 -0.82
CA TYR A 34 -9.13 5.03 -0.17
C TYR A 34 -9.30 6.52 0.13
N GLY A 35 -8.20 7.21 0.46
CA GLY A 35 -8.20 8.63 0.83
C GLY A 35 -6.91 9.35 0.43
N GLY A 36 -6.70 10.56 0.94
CA GLY A 36 -5.51 11.36 0.66
C GLY A 36 -4.21 10.57 0.89
N GLU A 37 -4.06 9.93 2.04
CA GLU A 37 -2.84 9.17 2.39
C GLU A 37 -3.14 7.71 2.76
N GLU A 38 -4.36 7.26 2.52
CA GLU A 38 -4.85 5.94 2.95
C GLU A 38 -4.98 4.98 1.76
N PHE A 39 -4.49 3.75 1.94
CA PHE A 39 -4.59 2.66 0.97
C PHE A 39 -5.32 1.46 1.58
N ALA A 40 -6.14 0.80 0.77
CA ALA A 40 -6.78 -0.45 1.10
C ALA A 40 -6.30 -1.54 0.14
N VAL A 41 -6.07 -2.74 0.68
CA VAL A 41 -5.71 -3.93 -0.08
C VAL A 41 -6.80 -4.98 0.13
N LEU A 42 -7.42 -5.43 -0.95
CA LEU A 42 -8.34 -6.55 -0.96
C LEU A 42 -7.57 -7.79 -1.40
N LEU A 43 -7.64 -8.83 -0.57
CA LEU A 43 -6.99 -10.11 -0.78
C LEU A 43 -8.08 -11.19 -0.93
N PRO A 44 -8.65 -11.38 -2.13
CA PRO A 44 -9.66 -12.40 -2.33
C PRO A 44 -9.06 -13.80 -2.22
N SER A 45 -9.89 -14.76 -1.81
CA SER A 45 -9.52 -16.19 -1.80
C SER A 45 -8.31 -16.55 -0.93
N ILE A 46 -8.08 -15.78 0.15
CA ILE A 46 -7.14 -16.14 1.22
C ILE A 46 -7.86 -16.17 2.57
N ASN A 47 -7.26 -16.87 3.53
CA ASN A 47 -7.72 -16.87 4.91
C ASN A 47 -7.08 -15.71 5.71
N GLU A 48 -7.59 -15.49 6.92
CA GLU A 48 -7.15 -14.41 7.80
C GLU A 48 -5.65 -14.51 8.15
N GLU A 49 -5.14 -15.71 8.40
CA GLU A 49 -3.72 -15.94 8.73
C GLU A 49 -2.79 -15.50 7.59
N ALA A 50 -3.10 -15.89 6.35
CA ALA A 50 -2.34 -15.45 5.18
C ALA A 50 -2.46 -13.93 4.96
N ALA A 51 -3.61 -13.31 5.28
CA ALA A 51 -3.78 -11.87 5.19
C ALA A 51 -2.87 -11.15 6.19
N PHE A 52 -2.77 -11.65 7.42
CA PHE A 52 -1.85 -11.13 8.44
C PHE A 52 -0.39 -11.27 8.04
N GLU A 53 0.01 -12.40 7.42
CA GLU A 53 1.37 -12.54 6.90
C GLU A 53 1.71 -11.48 5.86
N ILE A 54 0.82 -11.25 4.89
CA ILE A 54 1.00 -10.24 3.84
C ILE A 54 1.08 -8.85 4.46
N ALA A 55 0.19 -8.51 5.39
CA ALA A 55 0.24 -7.25 6.12
C ALA A 55 1.55 -7.06 6.90
N GLY A 56 2.06 -8.13 7.53
CA GLY A 56 3.34 -8.13 8.22
C GLY A 56 4.53 -7.87 7.28
N ARG A 57 4.55 -8.50 6.10
CA ARG A 57 5.57 -8.25 5.08
C ARG A 57 5.55 -6.81 4.59
N ILE A 58 4.35 -6.26 4.33
CA ILE A 58 4.17 -4.86 3.94
C ILE A 58 4.72 -3.93 5.03
N ARG A 59 4.39 -4.18 6.31
CA ARG A 59 4.86 -3.38 7.45
C ARG A 59 6.38 -3.35 7.56
N MET A 60 7.06 -4.46 7.28
CA MET A 60 8.53 -4.54 7.32
C MET A 60 9.21 -3.81 6.17
N LYS A 61 8.52 -3.53 5.06
CA LYS A 61 9.07 -2.84 3.89
C LYS A 61 8.82 -1.33 3.87
N GLY A 62 7.85 -0.84 4.67
CA GLY A 62 7.51 0.59 4.76
C GLY A 62 8.20 1.35 5.90
N GLY A 63 9.13 0.71 6.61
CA GLY A 63 9.92 1.31 7.70
C GLY A 63 11.29 1.80 7.27
#